data_AF-A0A813X0S5-F1
#
_entry.id   AF-A0A813X0S5-F1
#
_cell.length_a   1.000
_cell.length_b   1.000
_cell.length_c   1.000
_cell.angle_alpha   90.00
_cell.angle_beta   90.00
_cell.angle_gamma   90.00
#
_symmetry.space_group_name_H-M   'P 1'
#
loop_
_entity.id
_entity.type
_entity.pdbx_description
1 polymer ?
#
loop_
_entity_poly.entity_id
_entity_poly.type
_entity_poly.pdbx_seq_one_letter_code
_entity_poly.pdbx_strand_id
1 'polypeptide(L)'
;MFLYPMLNRALRLMDCDIITHMGFFIGDLHRQIEQLHKEQYAGTTVANTFTIYRGQGLSTGDFEKMSKIKGGLVSFNNFLSTSKDREVSYAFAESNQTNPDLVGILFVIKADPSQSTTPFASIAGIS
;
A
#
# COMPACT_ATOMS: atom_id res chain seq x y z
N MET A 1 -10.69 -11.33 11.73
CA MET A 1 -9.72 -11.57 10.64
C MET A 1 -10.41 -12.18 9.42
N PHE A 2 -11.23 -11.42 8.69
CA PHE A 2 -11.88 -11.86 7.42
C PHE A 2 -12.15 -10.68 6.45
N LEU A 3 -12.01 -9.44 6.93
CA LEU A 3 -12.31 -8.22 6.18
C LEU A 3 -11.17 -7.75 5.27
N TYR A 4 -9.92 -8.15 5.53
CA TYR A 4 -8.75 -7.67 4.78
C TYR A 4 -8.74 -8.14 3.31
N PRO A 5 -9.04 -9.41 2.97
CA PRO A 5 -9.11 -9.84 1.57
C PRO A 5 -10.30 -9.22 0.83
N MET A 6 -11.44 -9.05 1.50
CA MET A 6 -12.66 -8.45 0.93
C MET A 6 -12.45 -6.96 0.62
N LEU A 7 -11.84 -6.21 1.56
CA LEU A 7 -11.50 -4.80 1.35
C LEU A 7 -10.48 -4.63 0.22
N ASN A 8 -9.41 -5.43 0.22
CA ASN A 8 -8.39 -5.34 -0.84
C ASN A 8 -8.96 -5.70 -2.21
N ARG A 9 -9.93 -6.61 -2.28
CA ARG A 9 -10.65 -6.94 -3.51
C ARG A 9 -11.59 -5.80 -3.94
N ALA A 10 -12.38 -5.24 -3.02
CA ALA A 10 -13.29 -4.14 -3.31
C ALA A 10 -12.57 -2.87 -3.79
N LEU A 11 -11.46 -2.53 -3.12
CA LEU A 11 -10.60 -1.41 -3.51
C LEU A 11 -9.90 -1.67 -4.85
N ARG A 12 -9.48 -2.91 -5.13
CA ARG A 12 -8.88 -3.29 -6.42
C ARG A 12 -9.90 -3.25 -7.57
N LEU A 13 -11.17 -3.55 -7.30
CA LEU A 13 -12.24 -3.59 -8.30
C LEU A 13 -12.98 -2.25 -8.43
N MET A 14 -12.68 -1.24 -7.58
CA MET A 14 -13.44 0.02 -7.50
C MET A 14 -14.95 -0.22 -7.44
N ASP A 15 -15.36 -1.22 -6.67
CA ASP A 15 -16.76 -1.60 -6.54
C ASP A 15 -17.48 -0.62 -5.59
N CYS A 16 -18.15 0.39 -6.16
CA CYS A 16 -18.81 1.47 -5.42
C CYS A 16 -19.84 0.98 -4.40
N ASP A 17 -20.53 -0.13 -4.65
CA ASP A 17 -21.55 -0.65 -3.74
C ASP A 17 -20.89 -1.28 -2.49
N ILE A 18 -19.79 -2.00 -2.70
CA ILE A 18 -18.99 -2.55 -1.60
C ILE A 18 -18.28 -1.43 -0.84
N ILE A 19 -17.75 -0.41 -1.52
CA ILE A 19 -17.10 0.76 -0.89
C ILE A 19 -18.10 1.54 -0.02
N THR A 20 -19.35 1.69 -0.46
CA THR A 20 -20.40 2.37 0.30
C THR A 20 -20.78 1.60 1.56
N HIS A 21 -20.97 0.27 1.46
CA HIS A 21 -21.26 -0.58 2.62
C HIS A 21 -20.05 -0.75 3.56
N MET A 22 -18.82 -0.63 3.05
CA MET A 22 -17.59 -0.70 3.84
C MET A 22 -17.08 0.68 4.30
N GLY A 23 -17.83 1.77 4.06
CA GLY A 23 -17.38 3.13 4.40
C GLY A 23 -17.04 3.30 5.88
N PHE A 24 -17.82 2.69 6.77
CA PHE A 24 -17.52 2.65 8.20
C PHE A 24 -16.19 1.94 8.49
N PHE A 25 -15.93 0.81 7.83
CA PHE A 25 -14.72 0.03 8.00
C PHE A 25 -13.49 0.75 7.45
N ILE A 26 -13.62 1.43 6.30
CA ILE A 26 -12.56 2.26 5.73
C ILE A 26 -12.22 3.40 6.70
N GLY A 27 -13.23 4.06 7.27
CA GLY A 27 -13.05 5.12 8.26
C GLY A 27 -12.39 4.61 9.54
N ASP A 28 -12.82 3.46 10.06
CA ASP A 28 -12.24 2.86 11.26
C ASP A 28 -10.81 2.38 11.03
N LEU A 29 -10.53 1.76 9.88
CA LEU A 29 -9.18 1.36 9.49
C LEU A 29 -8.26 2.59 9.36
N HIS A 30 -8.73 3.66 8.74
CA HIS A 30 -7.97 4.90 8.63
C HIS A 30 -7.63 5.48 10.02
N ARG A 31 -8.61 5.59 10.92
CA ARG A 31 -8.40 6.07 12.29
C ARG A 31 -7.43 5.19 13.08
N GLN A 32 -7.50 3.86 12.91
CA GLN A 32 -6.56 2.94 13.54
C GLN A 32 -5.13 3.16 13.04
N ILE A 33 -4.96 3.36 11.73
CA ILE A 33 -3.65 3.68 11.15
C ILE A 33 -3.14 5.03 11.68
N GLU A 34 -3.98 6.06 11.78
CA GLU A 34 -3.60 7.36 12.36
C GLU A 34 -3.16 7.23 13.82
N GLN A 35 -3.89 6.46 14.61
CA GLN A 35 -3.57 6.24 16.02
C GLN A 35 -2.23 5.51 16.16
N LEU A 36 -2.04 4.41 15.44
CA LEU A 36 -0.78 3.68 15.43
C LEU A 36 0.38 4.51 14.88
N HIS A 37 0.15 5.34 13.86
CA HIS A 37 1.17 6.25 13.34
C HIS A 37 1.62 7.24 14.43
N LYS A 38 0.68 7.82 15.18
CA LYS A 38 1.03 8.69 16.32
C LYS A 38 1.78 7.91 17.38
N GLU A 39 1.35 6.72 17.77
CA GLU A 39 2.04 5.92 18.79
C GLU A 39 3.46 5.51 18.38
N GLN A 40 3.66 5.17 17.11
CA GLN A 40 4.94 4.67 16.59
C GLN A 40 5.91 5.79 16.24
N TYR A 41 5.42 6.99 15.90
CA TYR A 41 6.25 8.05 15.34
C TYR A 41 6.11 9.41 16.03
N ALA A 42 5.14 9.62 16.95
CA ALA A 42 5.05 10.86 17.72
C ALA A 42 6.22 10.98 18.69
N GLY A 43 6.95 12.09 18.60
CA GLY A 43 8.10 12.39 19.48
C GLY A 43 9.46 11.93 18.96
N THR A 44 9.53 11.29 17.78
CA THR A 44 10.82 10.89 17.20
C THR A 44 11.52 12.10 16.58
N THR A 45 12.44 12.72 17.32
CA THR A 45 13.30 13.81 16.84
C THR A 45 14.28 13.35 15.75
N VAL A 46 14.41 12.04 15.55
CA VAL A 46 15.23 11.39 14.52
C VAL A 46 14.32 10.66 13.55
N ALA A 47 13.66 11.41 12.67
CA ALA A 47 12.86 10.86 11.59
C ALA A 47 13.76 10.23 10.52
N ASN A 48 14.19 9.00 10.77
CA ASN A 48 14.93 8.26 9.76
C ASN A 48 13.94 7.78 8.69
N THR A 49 14.04 8.38 7.51
CA THR A 49 13.42 7.83 6.30
C THR A 49 13.81 6.36 6.16
N PHE A 50 12.86 5.49 5.89
CA PHE A 50 13.11 4.06 5.68
C PHE A 50 12.51 3.59 4.37
N THR A 51 13.04 2.48 3.85
CA THR A 51 12.55 1.88 2.60
C THR A 51 11.55 0.79 2.91
N ILE A 52 10.42 0.83 2.21
CA ILE A 52 9.40 -0.23 2.18
C ILE A 52 9.17 -0.68 0.75
N TYR A 53 8.74 -1.92 0.63
CA TYR A 53 8.58 -2.61 -0.64
C TYR A 53 7.14 -3.07 -0.82
N ARG A 54 6.70 -3.09 -2.08
CA ARG A 54 5.40 -3.65 -2.46
C ARG A 54 5.52 -4.35 -3.81
N GLY A 55 5.19 -5.63 -3.85
CA GLY A 55 5.06 -6.37 -5.10
C GLY A 55 3.62 -6.44 -5.57
N GLN A 56 3.40 -6.24 -6.87
CA GLN A 56 2.11 -6.50 -7.51
C GLN A 56 2.27 -6.69 -9.02
N GLY A 57 1.34 -7.39 -9.64
CA GLY A 57 1.15 -7.33 -11.09
C GLY A 57 0.49 -6.01 -11.52
N LEU A 58 0.92 -5.46 -12.65
CA LEU A 58 0.25 -4.38 -13.36
C LEU A 58 -0.08 -4.81 -14.77
N SER A 59 -1.16 -4.30 -15.35
CA SER A 59 -1.41 -4.49 -16.78
C SER A 59 -0.26 -3.86 -17.59
N THR A 60 0.04 -4.42 -18.76
CA THR A 60 1.04 -3.85 -19.68
C THR A 60 0.72 -2.38 -19.99
N GLY A 61 -0.56 -2.05 -20.18
CA GLY A 61 -1.00 -0.67 -20.44
C GLY A 61 -0.74 0.29 -19.29
N ASP A 62 -0.96 -0.13 -18.04
CA ASP A 62 -0.67 0.71 -16.87
C ASP A 62 0.84 0.84 -16.62
N PHE A 63 1.60 -0.21 -16.89
CA PHE A 63 3.06 -0.16 -16.87
C PHE A 63 3.62 0.85 -17.89
N GLU A 64 3.09 0.86 -19.11
CA GLU A 64 3.47 1.84 -20.14
C GLU A 64 3.11 3.27 -19.74
N LYS A 65 1.90 3.50 -19.20
CA LYS A 65 1.51 4.82 -18.68
C LYS A 65 2.45 5.27 -17.57
N MET A 66 2.76 4.40 -16.60
CA MET A 66 3.72 4.68 -15.53
C MET A 66 5.11 5.01 -16.07
N SER A 67 5.55 4.29 -17.11
CA SER A 67 6.85 4.53 -17.74
C SER A 67 6.96 5.89 -18.43
N LYS A 68 5.83 6.47 -18.85
CA LYS A 68 5.75 7.80 -19.48
C LYS A 68 5.75 8.95 -18.46
N ILE A 69 5.32 8.72 -17.22
CA ILE A 69 5.25 9.73 -16.15
C ILE A 69 6.47 9.73 -15.23
N LYS A 70 7.62 9.23 -15.70
CA LYS A 70 8.87 9.24 -14.91
C LYS A 70 9.21 10.66 -14.44
N GLY A 71 9.49 10.81 -13.14
CA GLY A 71 9.70 12.11 -12.50
C GLY A 71 8.40 12.81 -12.06
N GLY A 72 7.23 12.26 -12.41
CA GLY A 72 5.92 12.71 -11.92
C GLY A 72 5.51 12.06 -10.60
N LEU A 73 4.27 12.34 -10.18
CA LEU A 73 3.67 11.78 -8.98
C LEU A 73 2.77 10.59 -9.32
N VAL A 74 2.72 9.61 -8.42
CA VAL A 74 1.80 8.46 -8.47
C VAL A 74 0.88 8.54 -7.27
N SER A 75 -0.42 8.47 -7.52
CA SER A 75 -1.44 8.34 -6.47
C SER A 75 -2.00 6.92 -6.47
N PHE A 76 -2.26 6.40 -5.28
CA PHE A 76 -2.96 5.13 -5.10
C PHE A 76 -4.34 5.42 -4.51
N ASN A 77 -5.37 4.83 -5.11
CA ASN A 77 -6.75 5.00 -4.65
C ASN A 77 -7.16 4.00 -3.55
N ASN A 78 -6.18 3.25 -3.03
CA ASN A 78 -6.39 2.17 -2.06
C ASN A 78 -5.31 2.18 -0.99
N PHE A 79 -5.60 1.59 0.17
CA PHE A 79 -4.59 1.35 1.20
C PHE A 79 -3.45 0.49 0.65
N LEU A 80 -2.22 0.84 1.05
CA LEU A 80 -1.03 0.10 0.67
C LEU A 80 -0.63 -0.91 1.75
N SER A 81 -0.55 -2.16 1.34
CA SER A 81 0.19 -3.19 2.05
C SER A 81 1.63 -3.21 1.55
N THR A 82 2.57 -3.15 2.47
CA THR A 82 4.01 -3.07 2.19
C THR A 82 4.79 -3.90 3.21
N SER A 83 6.02 -4.24 2.87
CA SER A 83 6.95 -4.94 3.76
C SER A 83 8.28 -4.17 3.84
N LYS A 84 8.94 -4.23 5.00
CA LYS A 84 10.37 -3.83 5.10
C LYS A 84 11.30 -4.90 4.50
N ASP A 85 10.82 -6.13 4.37
CA ASP A 85 11.51 -7.23 3.71
C ASP A 85 11.26 -7.17 2.19
N ARG A 86 12.35 -7.01 1.44
CA ARG A 86 12.34 -6.96 -0.02
C ARG A 86 11.87 -8.27 -0.63
N GLU A 87 12.31 -9.40 -0.10
CA GLU A 87 12.08 -10.72 -0.69
C GLU A 87 10.62 -11.14 -0.55
N VAL A 88 9.99 -10.81 0.58
CA VAL A 88 8.53 -10.95 0.76
C VAL A 88 7.79 -10.21 -0.34
N SER A 89 8.16 -8.96 -0.61
CA SER A 89 7.51 -8.15 -1.65
C SER A 89 7.84 -8.64 -3.06
N TYR A 90 9.06 -9.11 -3.28
CA TYR A 90 9.47 -9.66 -4.57
C TYR A 90 8.67 -10.91 -4.93
N ALA A 91 8.44 -11.82 -3.98
CA ALA A 91 7.60 -13.00 -4.18
C ALA A 91 6.15 -12.63 -4.61
N PHE A 92 5.60 -11.52 -4.08
CA PHE A 92 4.31 -11.01 -4.56
C PHE A 92 4.38 -10.48 -6.00
N ALA A 93 5.48 -9.83 -6.41
CA ALA A 93 5.64 -9.40 -7.80
C ALA A 93 5.79 -10.62 -8.74
N GLU A 94 6.55 -11.63 -8.32
CA GLU A 94 6.82 -12.85 -9.10
C GLU A 94 5.59 -13.73 -9.28
N SER A 95 4.78 -13.92 -8.23
CA SER A 95 3.54 -14.73 -8.31
C SER A 95 2.53 -14.23 -9.34
N ASN A 96 2.63 -12.95 -9.76
CA ASN A 96 1.78 -12.38 -10.81
C ASN A 96 2.28 -12.64 -12.24
N GLN A 97 3.48 -13.20 -12.43
CA GLN A 97 4.05 -13.50 -13.77
C GLN A 97 3.34 -14.66 -14.49
N THR A 98 2.49 -15.42 -13.78
CA THR A 98 1.70 -16.51 -14.37
C THR A 98 0.60 -16.01 -15.31
N ASN A 99 0.25 -14.71 -15.24
CA ASN A 99 -0.67 -14.08 -16.18
C ASN A 99 0.12 -13.33 -17.27
N PRO A 100 0.00 -13.73 -18.56
CA PRO A 100 0.73 -13.08 -19.65
C PRO A 100 0.34 -11.61 -19.89
N ASP A 101 -0.82 -11.18 -19.39
CA ASP A 101 -1.29 -9.79 -19.52
C ASP A 101 -0.76 -8.87 -18.40
N LEU A 102 0.01 -9.43 -17.45
CA LEU A 102 0.55 -8.71 -16.32
C LEU A 102 2.09 -8.66 -16.34
N VAL A 103 2.61 -7.49 -15.96
CA VAL A 103 4.02 -7.27 -15.65
C VAL A 103 4.16 -7.25 -14.13
N GLY A 104 5.03 -8.11 -13.59
CA GLY A 104 5.38 -8.11 -12.17
C GLY A 104 6.22 -6.88 -11.82
N ILE A 105 5.76 -6.06 -10.89
CA ILE A 105 6.42 -4.81 -10.47
C ILE A 105 6.72 -4.84 -8.98
N LEU A 106 7.96 -4.50 -8.64
CA LEU A 106 8.40 -4.22 -7.28
C LEU A 106 8.53 -2.70 -7.08
N PHE A 107 7.61 -2.12 -6.32
CA PHE A 107 7.70 -0.75 -5.87
C PHE A 107 8.70 -0.64 -4.72
N VAL A 108 9.61 0.32 -4.83
CA VAL A 108 10.58 0.70 -3.79
C VAL A 108 10.20 2.10 -3.31
N ILE A 109 9.70 2.21 -2.09
CA ILE A 109 9.11 3.43 -1.57
C ILE A 109 9.94 3.89 -0.38
N LYS A 110 10.34 5.17 -0.37
CA LYS A 110 10.96 5.81 0.78
C LYS A 110 9.86 6.50 1.60
N ALA A 111 9.63 6.00 2.81
CA ALA A 111 8.67 6.56 3.76
C ALA A 111 9.40 7.48 4.74
N ASP A 112 8.91 8.70 4.88
CA ASP A 112 9.42 9.71 5.80
C ASP A 112 8.36 10.06 6.85
N PRO A 113 8.52 9.61 8.11
CA PRO A 113 7.54 9.87 9.17
C PRO A 113 7.54 11.33 9.66
N SER A 114 8.53 12.16 9.29
CA SER A 114 8.51 13.60 9.65
C SER A 114 7.54 14.42 8.82
N GLN A 115 7.17 13.91 7.63
CA GLN A 115 6.26 14.61 6.74
C GLN A 115 4.82 14.44 7.24
N SER A 116 4.09 15.54 7.38
CA SER A 116 2.65 15.51 7.67
C SER A 116 1.84 15.11 6.43
N THR A 117 2.09 13.91 5.90
CA THR A 117 1.48 13.36 4.69
C THR A 117 0.48 12.26 5.04
N THR A 118 0.39 11.19 4.24
CA THR A 118 -0.51 10.06 4.48
C THR A 118 -0.01 9.23 5.67
N PRO A 119 -0.85 8.95 6.67
CA PRO A 119 -0.44 8.15 7.83
C PRO A 119 -0.15 6.70 7.41
N PHE A 120 0.85 6.10 8.04
CA PHE A 120 1.22 4.70 7.86
C PHE A 120 1.56 4.06 9.21
N ALA A 121 1.39 2.75 9.32
CA ALA A 121 1.68 2.05 10.56
C ALA A 121 2.31 0.68 10.28
N SER A 122 3.24 0.28 11.14
CA SER A 122 3.69 -1.11 11.22
C SER A 122 2.63 -1.93 11.95
N ILE A 123 2.23 -3.05 11.35
CA ILE A 123 1.35 -4.03 11.99
C ILE A 123 2.10 -5.17 12.66
N ALA A 124 3.45 -5.14 12.64
CA ALA A 124 4.26 -6.14 13.32
C ALA A 124 3.96 -6.12 14.83
N GLY A 125 3.52 -7.25 15.38
CA GLY A 125 3.16 -7.38 16.79
C GLY A 125 1.70 -7.05 17.13
N ILE A 126 0.87 -6.74 16.13
CA ILE A 126 -0.59 -6.56 16.29
C ILE A 126 -1.26 -7.90 15.95
N SER A 127 -1.87 -8.57 16.94
CA SER A 127 -2.67 -9.81 16.78
C SER A 127 -4.15 -9.52 16.64
#